data_AF-A0A934HGH8-F1
#
_entry.id   AF-A0A934HGH8-F1
#
_cell.length_a   1.000
_cell.length_b   1.000
_cell.length_c   1.000
_cell.angle_alpha   90.00
_cell.angle_beta   90.00
_cell.angle_gamma   90.00
#
_symmetry.space_group_name_H-M   'P 1'
#
loop_
_entity.id
_entity.type
_entity.pdbx_description
1 polymer ?
#
loop_
_entity_poly.entity_id
_entity_poly.type
_entity_poly.pdbx_seq_one_letter_code
_entity_poly.pdbx_strand_id
1 'polypeptide(L)'
;MTDNHQPPTPEEMGQHLDDEIKETVQDWAENPQGTDYENLDERVDQKLRKTIAGWVGAEENADWKAIGGQMDAKTRASMAKWVGAEEGSDWPTITSRIENRVRTNVARMVKAERPAPEGEEAPSADASWGDIGTKIERDVRGWVGTVVGTEKDSDWPAIGNRLFDHVRTAFDKVVTAAKEVRKDPPAPTERIEIKSEDESPAVKSSTPVDPE
;
A
#
# COMPACT_ATOMS: atom_id res chain seq x y z
N MET A 1 25.00 -33.24 4.79
CA MET A 1 24.05 -33.19 3.67
C MET A 1 22.76 -32.68 4.27
N THR A 2 22.57 -31.36 4.30
CA THR A 2 21.43 -30.71 4.96
C THR A 2 20.30 -30.58 3.96
N ASP A 3 19.11 -30.99 4.40
CA ASP A 3 17.87 -31.13 3.65
C ASP A 3 17.46 -29.85 2.90
N ASN A 4 17.39 -29.96 1.57
CA ASN A 4 17.06 -28.87 0.65
C ASN A 4 15.61 -29.04 0.16
N HIS A 5 14.63 -28.85 1.05
CA HIS A 5 13.21 -29.03 0.74
C HIS A 5 12.37 -27.75 0.77
N GLN A 6 13.01 -26.58 0.88
CA GLN A 6 12.31 -25.31 0.77
C GLN A 6 12.74 -24.60 -0.52
N PRO A 7 11.81 -24.29 -1.45
CA PRO A 7 12.14 -23.46 -2.59
C PRO A 7 12.60 -22.08 -2.09
N PRO A 8 13.64 -21.48 -2.71
CA PRO A 8 14.16 -20.19 -2.30
C PRO A 8 13.06 -19.11 -2.35
N THR A 9 13.11 -18.18 -1.41
CA THR A 9 12.22 -17.02 -1.39
C THR A 9 12.50 -16.08 -2.57
N PRO A 10 11.57 -15.20 -2.95
CA PRO A 10 11.81 -14.23 -4.04
C PRO A 10 13.04 -13.35 -3.83
N GLU A 11 13.35 -13.00 -2.58
CA GLU A 11 14.52 -12.20 -2.23
C GLU A 11 15.82 -13.01 -2.41
N GLU A 12 15.85 -14.26 -1.95
CA GLU A 12 16.98 -15.17 -2.14
C GLU A 12 17.20 -15.50 -3.61
N MET A 13 16.12 -15.71 -4.37
CA MET A 13 16.19 -15.87 -5.83
C MET A 13 16.81 -14.63 -6.49
N GLY A 14 16.36 -13.44 -6.12
CA GLY A 14 16.90 -12.18 -6.66
C GLY A 14 18.39 -12.01 -6.37
N GLN A 15 18.82 -12.28 -5.13
CA GLN A 15 20.24 -12.22 -4.75
C GLN A 15 21.07 -13.25 -5.52
N HIS A 16 20.57 -14.47 -5.68
CA HIS A 16 21.26 -15.51 -6.42
C HIS A 16 21.45 -15.15 -7.90
N LEU A 17 20.43 -14.59 -8.57
CA LEU A 17 20.58 -14.13 -9.96
C LEU A 17 21.59 -12.99 -10.08
N ASP A 18 21.56 -12.04 -9.14
CA ASP A 18 22.51 -10.93 -9.13
C ASP A 18 23.95 -11.41 -8.94
N ASP A 19 24.17 -12.37 -8.03
CA ASP A 19 25.47 -12.99 -7.80
C ASP A 19 25.97 -13.76 -9.04
N GLU A 20 25.10 -14.53 -9.72
CA GLU A 20 25.46 -15.22 -10.96
C GLU A 20 25.84 -14.26 -12.10
N ILE A 21 25.12 -13.15 -12.24
CA ILE A 21 25.43 -12.12 -13.22
C ILE A 21 26.79 -11.49 -12.89
N LYS A 22 27.00 -11.08 -11.64
CA LYS A 22 28.26 -10.47 -11.19
C LYS A 22 29.44 -11.40 -11.38
N GLU A 23 29.31 -12.66 -10.99
CA GLU A 23 30.35 -13.68 -11.17
C GLU A 23 30.73 -13.81 -12.66
N THR A 24 29.72 -13.89 -13.54
CA THR A 24 29.96 -14.07 -14.99
C THR A 24 30.62 -12.85 -15.62
N VAL A 25 30.21 -11.64 -15.20
CA VAL A 25 30.83 -10.39 -15.66
C VAL A 25 32.24 -10.24 -15.09
N GLN A 26 32.47 -10.64 -13.85
CA GLN A 26 33.79 -10.59 -13.21
C GLN A 26 34.77 -11.57 -13.85
N ASP A 27 34.35 -12.83 -14.11
CA ASP A 27 35.14 -13.82 -14.83
C ASP A 27 35.57 -13.30 -16.22
N TRP A 28 34.66 -12.63 -16.93
CA TRP A 28 34.98 -11.99 -18.20
C TRP A 28 36.01 -10.85 -18.04
N ALA A 29 35.83 -9.98 -17.03
CA ALA A 29 36.73 -8.85 -16.79
C ALA A 29 38.15 -9.29 -16.41
N GLU A 30 38.27 -10.43 -15.71
CA GLU A 30 39.55 -11.01 -15.30
C GLU A 30 40.21 -11.84 -16.43
N ASN A 31 39.43 -12.37 -17.38
CA ASN A 31 39.91 -13.17 -18.51
C ASN A 31 39.50 -12.62 -19.90
N PRO A 32 39.85 -11.37 -20.25
CA PRO A 32 39.38 -10.72 -21.48
C PRO A 32 39.92 -11.35 -22.78
N GLN A 33 40.98 -12.17 -22.69
CA GLN A 33 41.53 -12.90 -23.85
C GLN A 33 40.89 -14.27 -24.08
N GLY A 34 40.14 -14.78 -23.10
CA GLY A 34 39.49 -16.09 -23.15
C GLY A 34 38.05 -16.06 -23.67
N THR A 35 37.42 -14.89 -23.72
CA THR A 35 36.03 -14.70 -24.15
C THR A 35 35.81 -13.34 -24.80
N ASP A 36 35.27 -13.34 -26.01
CA ASP A 36 34.83 -12.12 -26.70
C ASP A 36 33.64 -11.48 -25.96
N TYR A 37 33.58 -10.14 -25.96
CA TYR A 37 32.44 -9.39 -25.43
C TYR A 37 31.12 -9.82 -26.09
N GLU A 38 31.18 -10.21 -27.37
CA GLU A 38 30.04 -10.71 -28.14
C GLU A 38 29.42 -12.03 -27.62
N ASN A 39 30.08 -12.75 -26.71
CA ASN A 39 29.54 -13.99 -26.12
C ASN A 39 29.13 -13.83 -24.65
N LEU A 40 29.32 -12.65 -24.05
CA LEU A 40 29.02 -12.41 -22.64
C LEU A 40 27.51 -12.47 -22.38
N ASP A 41 26.71 -11.89 -23.27
CA ASP A 41 25.25 -11.91 -23.21
C ASP A 41 24.71 -13.34 -23.30
N GLU A 42 25.25 -14.16 -24.20
CA GLU A 42 24.84 -15.56 -24.35
C GLU A 42 25.25 -16.41 -23.14
N ARG A 43 26.43 -16.19 -22.54
CA ARG A 43 26.84 -16.88 -21.30
C ARG A 43 25.94 -16.51 -20.12
N VAL A 44 25.61 -15.23 -19.97
CA VAL A 44 24.72 -14.74 -18.91
C VAL A 44 23.30 -15.29 -19.13
N ASP A 45 22.78 -15.24 -20.35
CA ASP A 45 21.47 -15.79 -20.70
C ASP A 45 21.38 -17.30 -20.40
N GLN A 46 22.39 -18.08 -20.81
CA GLN A 46 22.42 -19.52 -20.55
C GLN A 46 22.44 -19.87 -19.06
N LYS A 47 23.23 -19.15 -18.25
CA LYS A 47 23.26 -19.34 -16.79
C LYS A 47 21.91 -18.98 -16.16
N LEU A 48 21.38 -17.80 -16.45
CA LEU A 48 20.08 -17.34 -15.93
C LEU A 48 18.95 -18.30 -16.27
N ARG A 49 18.90 -18.73 -17.54
CA ARG A 49 17.91 -19.67 -18.04
C ARG A 49 17.97 -21.00 -17.30
N LYS A 50 19.17 -21.55 -17.13
CA LYS A 50 19.38 -22.80 -16.39
C LYS A 50 18.93 -22.68 -14.93
N THR A 51 19.30 -21.60 -14.26
CA THR A 51 18.97 -21.36 -12.85
C THR A 51 17.47 -21.22 -12.64
N ILE A 52 16.81 -20.40 -13.48
CA ILE A 52 15.35 -20.23 -13.40
C ILE A 52 14.63 -21.52 -13.81
N ALA A 53 15.10 -22.24 -14.83
CA ALA A 53 14.56 -23.55 -15.21
C ALA A 53 14.57 -24.51 -14.02
N GLY A 54 15.68 -24.57 -13.25
CA GLY A 54 15.77 -25.36 -12.04
C GLY A 54 14.72 -25.00 -10.99
N TRP A 55 14.48 -23.71 -10.75
CA TRP A 55 13.46 -23.26 -9.78
C TRP A 55 12.04 -23.58 -10.23
N VAL A 56 11.74 -23.38 -11.51
CA VAL A 56 10.41 -23.67 -12.05
C VAL A 56 10.24 -25.15 -12.40
N GLY A 57 11.27 -25.98 -12.29
CA GLY A 57 11.23 -27.40 -12.63
C GLY A 57 11.02 -27.65 -14.13
N ALA A 58 11.57 -26.77 -14.97
CA ALA A 58 11.72 -27.00 -16.40
C ALA A 58 13.03 -27.75 -16.69
N GLU A 59 13.21 -28.21 -17.93
CA GLU A 59 14.48 -28.83 -18.37
C GLU A 59 15.63 -27.81 -18.32
N GLU A 60 16.86 -28.23 -18.01
CA GLU A 60 18.01 -27.31 -17.85
C GLU A 60 18.35 -26.50 -19.11
N ASN A 61 17.98 -27.00 -20.29
CA ASN A 61 18.17 -26.37 -21.60
C ASN A 61 16.90 -25.69 -22.13
N ALA A 62 15.83 -25.64 -21.33
CA ALA A 62 14.53 -25.12 -21.73
C ALA A 62 14.63 -23.65 -22.12
N ASP A 63 14.06 -23.27 -23.27
CA ASP A 63 14.01 -21.87 -23.68
C ASP A 63 13.10 -21.04 -22.75
N TRP A 64 13.19 -19.70 -22.88
CA TRP A 64 12.38 -18.78 -22.07
C TRP A 64 10.87 -19.00 -22.22
N LYS A 65 10.42 -19.50 -23.38
CA LYS A 65 9.00 -19.78 -23.62
C LYS A 65 8.53 -20.97 -22.79
N ALA A 66 9.33 -22.04 -22.74
CA ALA A 66 9.07 -23.22 -21.92
C ALA A 66 9.15 -22.89 -20.43
N ILE A 67 10.16 -22.14 -20.00
CA ILE A 67 10.29 -21.64 -18.62
C ILE A 67 9.06 -20.82 -18.22
N GLY A 68 8.70 -19.83 -19.04
CA GLY A 68 7.54 -18.97 -18.80
C GLY A 68 6.22 -19.76 -18.75
N GLY A 69 6.05 -20.75 -19.62
CA GLY A 69 4.90 -21.64 -19.61
C GLY A 69 4.81 -22.48 -18.34
N GLN A 70 5.94 -23.01 -17.85
CA GLN A 70 6.00 -23.78 -16.61
C GLN A 70 5.70 -22.90 -15.38
N MET A 71 6.24 -21.68 -15.36
CA MET A 71 5.97 -20.70 -14.32
C MET A 71 4.49 -20.29 -14.29
N ASP A 72 3.89 -20.01 -15.44
CA ASP A 72 2.46 -19.71 -15.58
C ASP A 72 1.60 -20.88 -15.10
N ALA A 73 1.91 -22.11 -15.52
CA ALA A 73 1.19 -23.31 -15.10
C ALA A 73 1.24 -23.52 -13.58
N LYS A 74 2.43 -23.40 -12.96
CA LYS A 74 2.59 -23.51 -11.50
C LYS A 74 1.83 -22.41 -10.75
N THR A 75 1.89 -21.18 -11.24
CA THR A 75 1.21 -20.03 -10.62
C THR A 75 -0.30 -20.20 -10.72
N ARG A 76 -0.79 -20.58 -11.89
CA ARG A 76 -2.21 -20.88 -12.15
C ARG A 76 -2.71 -21.99 -11.24
N ALA A 77 -2.00 -23.12 -11.14
CA ALA A 77 -2.38 -24.22 -10.26
C ALA A 77 -2.44 -23.79 -8.78
N SER A 78 -1.44 -23.02 -8.33
CA SER A 78 -1.39 -22.51 -6.95
C SER A 78 -2.56 -21.57 -6.64
N MET A 79 -2.85 -20.64 -7.56
CA MET A 79 -3.97 -19.71 -7.42
C MET A 79 -5.32 -20.41 -7.52
N ALA A 80 -5.46 -21.37 -8.43
CA ALA A 80 -6.64 -22.21 -8.56
C ALA A 80 -6.94 -22.93 -7.24
N LYS A 81 -5.94 -23.58 -6.65
CA LYS A 81 -6.06 -24.24 -5.35
C LYS A 81 -6.47 -23.26 -4.24
N TRP A 82 -5.88 -22.06 -4.20
CA TRP A 82 -6.23 -21.03 -3.21
C TRP A 82 -7.71 -20.60 -3.31
N VAL A 83 -8.23 -20.47 -4.54
CA VAL A 83 -9.65 -20.14 -4.79
C VAL A 83 -10.57 -21.36 -4.86
N GLY A 84 -10.06 -22.56 -4.61
CA GLY A 84 -10.81 -23.82 -4.68
C GLY A 84 -11.25 -24.21 -6.10
N ALA A 85 -10.62 -23.67 -7.14
CA ALA A 85 -10.79 -24.09 -8.53
C ALA A 85 -9.93 -25.31 -8.86
N GLU A 86 -10.24 -25.98 -9.98
CA GLU A 86 -9.48 -27.11 -10.48
C GLU A 86 -8.08 -26.65 -10.94
N GLU A 87 -7.04 -27.46 -10.72
CA GLU A 87 -5.62 -27.09 -10.97
C GLU A 87 -5.30 -26.79 -12.45
N GLY A 88 -6.22 -27.03 -13.38
CA GLY A 88 -6.14 -26.64 -14.80
C GLY A 88 -7.00 -25.42 -15.20
N SER A 89 -7.62 -24.74 -14.24
CA SER A 89 -8.55 -23.63 -14.54
C SER A 89 -7.85 -22.45 -15.19
N ASP A 90 -8.46 -21.86 -16.21
CA ASP A 90 -7.92 -20.69 -16.88
C ASP A 90 -7.92 -19.43 -16.00
N TRP A 91 -7.17 -18.41 -16.42
CA TRP A 91 -7.08 -17.14 -15.68
C TRP A 91 -8.42 -16.44 -15.48
N PRO A 92 -9.33 -16.37 -16.47
CA PRO A 92 -10.68 -15.83 -16.28
C PRO A 92 -11.45 -16.54 -15.16
N THR A 93 -11.43 -17.87 -15.11
CA THR A 93 -12.10 -18.65 -14.07
C THR A 93 -11.49 -18.38 -12.70
N ILE A 94 -10.17 -18.42 -12.60
CA ILE A 94 -9.46 -18.14 -11.34
C ILE A 94 -9.82 -16.73 -10.86
N THR A 95 -9.71 -15.72 -11.73
CA THR A 95 -9.94 -14.31 -11.40
C THR A 95 -11.38 -14.07 -10.93
N SER A 96 -12.36 -14.68 -11.59
CA SER A 96 -13.76 -14.59 -11.16
C SER A 96 -13.95 -15.15 -9.73
N ARG A 97 -13.27 -16.25 -9.39
CA ARG A 97 -13.31 -16.80 -8.03
C ARG A 97 -12.52 -15.98 -7.02
N ILE A 98 -11.40 -15.38 -7.41
CA ILE A 98 -10.69 -14.40 -6.57
C ILE A 98 -11.65 -13.26 -6.23
N GLU A 99 -12.29 -12.67 -7.23
CA GLU A 99 -13.24 -11.57 -7.05
C GLU A 99 -14.36 -11.96 -6.10
N ASN A 100 -14.99 -13.13 -6.30
CA ASN A 100 -16.06 -13.60 -5.44
C ASN A 100 -15.60 -13.79 -3.99
N ARG A 101 -14.43 -14.40 -3.79
CA ARG A 101 -13.85 -14.64 -2.47
C ARG A 101 -13.52 -13.32 -1.76
N VAL A 102 -12.91 -12.38 -2.47
CA VAL A 102 -12.58 -11.05 -1.93
C VAL A 102 -13.85 -10.29 -1.57
N ARG A 103 -14.83 -10.26 -2.48
CA ARG A 103 -16.12 -9.60 -2.25
C ARG A 103 -16.84 -10.18 -1.04
N THR A 104 -16.90 -11.50 -0.90
CA THR A 104 -17.52 -12.19 0.25
C THR A 104 -16.82 -11.81 1.56
N ASN A 105 -15.49 -11.80 1.59
CA ASN A 105 -14.73 -11.45 2.79
C ASN A 105 -14.94 -9.98 3.19
N VAL A 106 -14.96 -9.07 2.22
CA VAL A 106 -15.25 -7.65 2.49
C VAL A 106 -16.68 -7.49 2.98
N ALA A 107 -17.67 -8.11 2.32
CA ALA A 107 -19.07 -8.08 2.74
C ALA A 107 -19.23 -8.56 4.19
N ARG A 108 -18.55 -9.64 4.59
CA ARG A 108 -18.52 -10.14 5.97
C ARG A 108 -17.92 -9.13 6.93
N MET A 109 -16.77 -8.55 6.58
CA MET A 109 -16.07 -7.57 7.41
C MET A 109 -16.94 -6.34 7.68
N VAL A 110 -17.66 -5.84 6.68
CA VAL A 110 -18.53 -4.66 6.82
C VAL A 110 -19.96 -5.01 7.21
N LYS A 111 -20.26 -6.29 7.44
CA LYS A 111 -21.60 -6.81 7.72
C LYS A 111 -22.64 -6.34 6.69
N ALA A 112 -22.24 -6.35 5.42
CA ALA A 112 -23.11 -6.11 4.27
C ALA A 112 -23.71 -7.42 3.71
N GLU A 113 -23.50 -8.56 4.38
CA GLU A 113 -24.13 -9.82 4.03
C GLU A 113 -25.66 -9.64 4.04
N ARG A 114 -26.30 -9.98 2.91
CA ARG A 114 -27.76 -10.03 2.83
C ARG A 114 -28.22 -11.27 3.62
N PRO A 115 -29.23 -11.16 4.51
CA PRO A 115 -29.79 -12.35 5.14
C PRO A 115 -30.29 -13.30 4.06
N ALA A 116 -29.97 -14.59 4.21
CA ALA A 116 -30.45 -15.62 3.30
C ALA A 116 -32.00 -15.60 3.29
N PRO A 117 -32.63 -15.78 2.12
CA PRO A 117 -34.07 -16.02 2.08
C PRO A 117 -34.41 -17.24 2.96
N GLU A 118 -35.55 -17.20 3.66
CA GLU A 118 -35.97 -18.26 4.57
C GLU A 118 -35.96 -19.62 3.85
N GLY A 119 -35.03 -20.50 4.22
CA GLY A 119 -34.88 -21.84 3.63
C GLY A 119 -33.47 -22.22 3.16
N GLU A 120 -32.51 -21.28 3.12
CA GLU A 120 -31.12 -21.57 2.73
C GLU A 120 -30.14 -21.44 3.91
N GLU A 121 -29.32 -22.48 4.14
CA GLU A 121 -28.40 -22.59 5.29
C GLU A 121 -27.11 -21.75 5.16
N ALA A 122 -26.94 -20.97 4.09
CA ALA A 122 -25.75 -20.14 3.89
C ALA A 122 -26.14 -18.70 3.51
N PRO A 123 -25.51 -17.67 4.11
CA PRO A 123 -25.62 -16.32 3.59
C PRO A 123 -25.15 -16.32 2.13
N SER A 124 -26.05 -15.98 1.21
CA SER A 124 -25.74 -15.89 -0.22
C SER A 124 -24.55 -14.94 -0.39
N ALA A 125 -23.51 -15.37 -1.10
CA ALA A 125 -22.35 -14.55 -1.48
C ALA A 125 -22.71 -13.39 -2.45
N ASP A 126 -23.98 -13.01 -2.50
CA ASP A 126 -24.59 -12.13 -3.50
C ASP A 126 -24.53 -10.64 -3.12
N ALA A 127 -23.85 -10.29 -2.03
CA ALA A 127 -23.59 -8.89 -1.71
C ALA A 127 -22.71 -8.29 -2.82
N SER A 128 -23.29 -7.42 -3.65
CA SER A 128 -22.55 -6.75 -4.71
C SER A 128 -21.59 -5.70 -4.13
N TRP A 129 -20.62 -5.25 -4.93
CA TRP A 129 -19.79 -4.10 -4.55
C TRP A 129 -20.62 -2.84 -4.26
N GLY A 130 -21.78 -2.69 -4.92
CA GLY A 130 -22.74 -1.63 -4.63
C GLY A 130 -23.33 -1.76 -3.22
N ASP A 131 -23.78 -2.95 -2.82
CA ASP A 131 -24.32 -3.20 -1.47
C ASP A 131 -23.27 -2.94 -0.37
N ILE A 132 -22.04 -3.41 -0.60
CA ILE A 132 -20.89 -3.16 0.27
C ILE A 132 -20.64 -1.65 0.38
N GLY A 133 -20.58 -0.94 -0.75
CA GLY A 133 -20.35 0.50 -0.79
C GLY A 133 -21.44 1.28 -0.04
N THR A 134 -22.71 0.97 -0.30
CA THR A 134 -23.84 1.60 0.41
C THR A 134 -23.80 1.34 1.91
N LYS A 135 -23.38 0.13 2.34
CA LYS A 135 -23.24 -0.18 3.76
C LYS A 135 -22.12 0.64 4.41
N ILE A 136 -20.95 0.70 3.79
CA ILE A 136 -19.81 1.50 4.26
C ILE A 136 -20.22 2.97 4.34
N GLU A 137 -20.83 3.51 3.29
CA GLU A 137 -21.30 4.90 3.26
C GLU A 137 -22.26 5.17 4.42
N ARG A 138 -23.25 4.31 4.62
CA ARG A 138 -24.23 4.45 5.72
C ARG A 138 -23.56 4.43 7.09
N ASP A 139 -22.58 3.54 7.30
CA ASP A 139 -21.87 3.43 8.58
C ASP A 139 -21.02 4.68 8.85
N VAL A 140 -20.26 5.13 7.85
CA VAL A 140 -19.45 6.35 7.95
C VAL A 140 -20.34 7.54 8.22
N ARG A 141 -21.43 7.69 7.45
CA ARG A 141 -22.40 8.77 7.60
C ARG A 141 -23.04 8.78 8.99
N GLY A 142 -23.43 7.62 9.51
CA GLY A 142 -23.99 7.50 10.86
C GLY A 142 -22.98 7.84 11.96
N TRP A 143 -21.70 7.44 11.80
CA TRP A 143 -20.64 7.81 12.72
C TRP A 143 -20.38 9.32 12.72
N VAL A 144 -20.18 9.92 11.54
CA VAL A 144 -19.98 11.38 11.42
C VAL A 144 -21.19 12.12 11.98
N GLY A 145 -22.41 11.68 11.63
CA GLY A 145 -23.64 12.26 12.13
C GLY A 145 -23.72 12.25 13.66
N THR A 146 -23.32 11.14 14.30
CA THR A 146 -23.22 11.05 15.76
C THR A 146 -22.23 12.06 16.34
N VAL A 147 -21.06 12.23 15.69
CA VAL A 147 -20.03 13.20 16.12
C VAL A 147 -20.52 14.65 16.01
N VAL A 148 -21.25 14.98 14.95
CA VAL A 148 -21.76 16.34 14.73
C VAL A 148 -23.12 16.59 15.39
N GLY A 149 -23.73 15.56 15.97
CA GLY A 149 -25.04 15.64 16.64
C GLY A 149 -26.22 15.76 15.68
N THR A 150 -26.14 15.15 14.49
CA THR A 150 -27.30 14.92 13.61
C THR A 150 -27.89 13.53 13.84
N GLU A 151 -29.09 13.30 13.28
CA GLU A 151 -29.70 11.97 13.31
C GLU A 151 -28.87 10.96 12.50
N LYS A 152 -28.94 9.68 12.89
CA LYS A 152 -28.06 8.61 12.38
C LYS A 152 -28.23 8.33 10.88
N ASP A 153 -29.35 8.75 10.31
CA ASP A 153 -29.76 8.59 8.92
C ASP A 153 -29.73 9.90 8.11
N SER A 154 -29.25 10.99 8.71
CA SER A 154 -29.08 12.28 8.04
C SER A 154 -28.18 12.16 6.80
N ASP A 155 -28.49 12.93 5.76
CA ASP A 155 -27.71 12.98 4.53
C ASP A 155 -26.45 13.86 4.68
N TRP A 156 -25.53 13.76 3.71
CA TRP A 156 -24.30 14.54 3.72
C TRP A 156 -24.52 16.05 3.79
N PRO A 157 -25.51 16.64 3.06
CA PRO A 157 -25.85 18.04 3.23
C PRO A 157 -26.23 18.43 4.67
N ALA A 158 -27.08 17.64 5.35
CA ALA A 158 -27.47 17.92 6.72
C ALA A 158 -26.28 17.80 7.69
N ILE A 159 -25.46 16.77 7.54
CA ILE A 159 -24.23 16.57 8.33
C ILE A 159 -23.25 17.72 8.10
N GLY A 160 -23.03 18.12 6.85
CA GLY A 160 -22.12 19.20 6.47
C GLY A 160 -22.54 20.55 7.05
N ASN A 161 -23.83 20.87 6.98
CA ASN A 161 -24.37 22.09 7.57
C ASN A 161 -24.16 22.12 9.09
N ARG A 162 -24.43 20.99 9.77
CA ARG A 162 -24.24 20.89 11.23
C ARG A 162 -22.77 21.01 11.64
N LEU A 163 -21.87 20.39 10.89
CA LEU A 163 -20.43 20.51 11.11
C LEU A 163 -19.97 21.95 10.95
N PHE A 164 -20.42 22.63 9.88
CA PHE A 164 -20.09 24.02 9.63
C PHE A 164 -20.58 24.93 10.76
N ASP A 165 -21.79 24.72 11.26
CA ASP A 165 -22.35 25.46 12.39
C ASP A 165 -21.53 25.26 13.68
N HIS A 166 -21.05 24.03 13.94
CA HIS A 166 -20.16 23.75 15.07
C HIS A 166 -18.82 24.49 14.95
N VAL A 167 -18.19 24.47 13.77
CA VAL A 167 -16.92 25.17 13.52
C VAL A 167 -17.11 26.68 13.67
N ARG A 168 -18.18 27.23 13.09
CA ARG A 168 -18.50 28.66 13.20
C ARG A 168 -18.74 29.06 14.65
N THR A 169 -19.49 28.26 15.41
CA THR A 169 -19.75 28.51 16.83
C THR A 169 -18.46 28.46 17.66
N ALA A 170 -17.56 27.51 17.38
CA ALA A 170 -16.27 27.43 18.05
C ALA A 170 -15.40 28.65 17.73
N PHE A 171 -15.37 29.08 16.47
CA PHE A 171 -14.64 30.27 16.05
C PHE A 171 -15.21 31.54 16.69
N ASP A 172 -16.54 31.71 16.69
CA ASP A 172 -17.21 32.86 17.32
C ASP A 172 -16.95 32.90 18.83
N LYS A 173 -16.90 31.74 19.51
CA LYS A 173 -16.51 31.65 20.93
C LYS A 173 -15.06 32.08 21.16
N VAL A 174 -14.13 31.66 20.31
CA VAL A 174 -12.71 32.07 20.39
C VAL A 174 -12.56 33.57 20.13
N VAL A 175 -13.22 34.11 19.11
CA VAL A 175 -13.21 35.54 18.80
C VAL A 175 -13.84 36.35 19.93
N THR A 176 -14.92 35.86 20.53
CA THR A 176 -15.59 36.53 21.65
C THR A 176 -14.72 36.49 22.91
N ALA A 177 -14.13 35.34 23.24
CA ALA A 177 -13.17 35.23 24.35
C ALA A 177 -11.95 36.15 24.15
N ALA A 178 -11.43 36.24 22.93
CA ALA A 178 -10.33 37.17 22.60
C ALA A 178 -10.75 38.65 22.68
N LYS A 179 -12.02 38.98 22.42
CA LYS A 179 -12.56 40.33 22.61
C LYS A 179 -12.78 40.67 24.08
N GLU A 180 -13.20 39.73 24.90
CA GLU A 180 -13.38 39.93 26.34
C GLU A 180 -12.01 40.06 27.06
N VAL A 181 -11.00 39.26 26.70
CA VAL A 181 -9.61 39.42 27.20
C VAL A 181 -9.01 40.79 26.85
N ARG A 182 -9.46 41.43 25.76
CA ARG A 182 -9.04 42.79 25.37
C ARG A 182 -9.83 43.91 26.04
N LYS A 183 -10.96 43.60 26.69
CA LYS A 183 -11.77 44.58 27.43
C LYS A 183 -11.36 44.70 28.90
N ASP A 184 -10.72 43.69 29.46
CA ASP A 184 -10.05 43.83 30.76
C ASP A 184 -8.81 44.72 30.58
N PRO A 185 -8.72 45.88 31.26
CA PRO A 185 -7.52 46.68 31.22
C PRO A 185 -6.36 45.88 31.81
N PRO A 186 -5.14 45.95 31.25
CA PRO A 186 -4.00 45.29 31.86
C PRO A 186 -3.86 45.81 33.30
N ALA A 187 -3.77 44.88 34.26
CA ALA A 187 -3.35 45.23 35.61
C ALA A 187 -2.05 46.04 35.50
N PRO A 188 -1.92 47.17 36.23
CA PRO A 188 -0.76 48.03 36.09
C PRO A 188 0.49 47.21 36.41
N THR A 189 1.33 47.01 35.39
CA THR A 189 2.66 46.44 35.56
C THR A 189 3.45 47.39 36.46
N GLU A 190 3.76 46.93 37.68
CA GLU A 190 4.78 47.56 38.49
C GLU A 190 6.05 47.66 37.65
N ARG A 191 6.43 48.90 37.36
CA ARG A 191 7.56 49.28 36.52
C ARG A 191 8.83 48.87 37.25
N ILE A 192 9.38 47.70 36.93
CA ILE A 192 10.75 47.36 37.32
C ILE A 192 11.68 48.24 36.48
N GLU A 193 12.30 49.22 37.14
CA GLU A 193 13.43 49.98 36.58
C GLU A 193 14.59 49.02 36.32
N ILE A 194 14.78 48.64 35.06
CA ILE A 194 15.99 47.97 34.62
C ILE A 194 16.93 49.08 34.15
N LYS A 195 17.91 49.36 35.00
CA LYS A 195 19.07 50.21 34.75
C LYS A 195 19.76 49.74 33.46
N SER A 196 19.74 50.60 32.45
CA SER A 196 20.42 50.42 31.16
C SER A 196 21.93 50.40 31.36
N GLU A 197 22.56 49.27 31.03
CA GLU A 197 23.99 49.22 30.68
C GLU A 197 24.12 48.65 29.27
N ASP A 198 25.02 49.30 28.55
CA ASP A 198 25.21 49.40 27.11
C ASP A 198 25.91 48.15 26.56
N GLU A 199 25.37 47.52 25.51
CA GLU A 199 26.17 46.90 24.43
C GLU A 199 25.25 46.29 23.35
N SER A 200 25.32 46.85 22.15
CA SER A 200 24.83 46.20 20.92
C SER A 200 25.95 45.36 20.29
N PRO A 201 25.61 44.26 19.62
CA PRO A 201 26.18 44.11 18.28
C PRO A 201 25.15 43.73 17.21
N ALA A 202 25.39 44.32 16.04
CA ALA A 202 24.62 44.22 14.82
C ALA A 202 24.59 42.81 14.21
N VAL A 203 23.43 42.39 13.72
CA VAL A 203 23.23 41.16 12.92
C VAL A 203 23.42 41.51 11.44
N LYS A 204 24.35 40.82 10.76
CA LYS A 204 24.55 40.90 9.30
C LYS A 204 23.60 39.94 8.57
N SER A 205 23.05 40.44 7.48
CA SER A 205 22.09 39.81 6.55
C SER A 205 22.66 38.60 5.79
N SER A 206 21.78 37.64 5.49
CA SER A 206 21.89 36.59 4.46
C SER A 206 22.18 37.19 3.07
N THR A 207 22.77 36.52 2.06
CA THR A 207 22.30 35.30 1.35
C THR A 207 23.41 34.80 0.36
N PRO A 208 23.22 33.77 -0.50
CA PRO A 208 24.13 32.63 -0.69
C PRO A 208 25.02 32.69 -1.96
N VAL A 209 25.92 31.70 -2.04
CA VAL A 209 26.99 31.48 -3.04
C VAL A 209 26.48 30.68 -4.24
N ASP A 210 27.04 30.95 -5.44
CA ASP A 210 27.35 29.94 -6.47
C ASP A 210 28.18 30.59 -7.63
N PRO A 211 28.82 29.84 -8.56
CA PRO A 211 30.06 29.08 -8.38
C PRO A 211 31.10 29.35 -9.51
N GLU A 212 32.33 28.84 -9.38
CA GLU A 212 33.19 28.38 -10.50
C GLU A 212 34.15 27.29 -10.01
#